data_AF-B9RVC2-F1
#
_entry.id   AF-B9RVC2-F1
#
_cell.length_a   1.000
_cell.length_b   1.000
_cell.length_c   1.000
_cell.angle_alpha   90.00
_cell.angle_beta   90.00
_cell.angle_gamma   90.00
#
_symmetry.space_group_name_H-M   'P 1'
#
loop_
_entity.id
_entity.type
_entity.pdbx_description
1 polymer ?
#
loop_
_entity_poly.entity_id
_entity_poly.type
_entity_poly.pdbx_seq_one_letter_code
_entity_poly.pdbx_strand_id
1 'polypeptide(L)'
;MEVEVKLRLPNSQAHENLSKILSPFHTKTLIQENVFFDTTKSQLTSSLAILRLRFYNQDSQCFLSLKSKPTISNGISRVGEQEELIDPLIGRMCGAEPWRLRSLEGSTIMRRVREEFGVKENDGFVCLGGFKNVRQVFDWKGLKLEVDESIYDFGTCYEIECESKEPGKDKKLIEELLMDNGIEFCYSEVNKFAVFRSGKLP
;
A
#
# COMPACT_ATOMS: atom_id res chain seq x y z
N MET A 1 -12.61 -8.26 -2.41
CA MET A 1 -12.43 -7.22 -1.38
C MET A 1 -11.28 -7.68 -0.52
N GLU A 2 -10.21 -6.89 -0.48
CA GLU A 2 -9.06 -7.11 0.40
C GLU A 2 -9.47 -6.71 1.82
N VAL A 3 -9.07 -7.51 2.81
CA VAL A 3 -9.31 -7.26 4.24
C VAL A 3 -8.03 -7.53 5.00
N GLU A 4 -7.55 -6.55 5.73
CA GLU A 4 -6.27 -6.63 6.43
C GLU A 4 -6.33 -6.00 7.82
N VAL A 5 -5.59 -6.57 8.75
CA VAL A 5 -5.23 -5.92 10.02
C VAL A 5 -4.15 -4.89 9.71
N LYS A 6 -4.26 -3.67 10.25
CA LYS A 6 -3.25 -2.61 10.13
C LYS A 6 -3.01 -1.93 11.48
N LEU A 7 -1.82 -2.08 12.02
CA LEU A 7 -1.39 -1.43 13.26
C LEU A 7 -0.16 -0.57 12.96
N ARG A 8 -0.06 0.59 13.61
CA ARG A 8 1.07 1.50 13.52
C ARG A 8 2.01 1.29 14.71
N LEU A 9 3.29 1.17 14.42
CA LEU A 9 4.37 1.16 15.42
C LEU A 9 4.88 2.59 15.62
N PRO A 10 5.22 3.01 16.85
CA PRO A 10 5.48 4.42 17.15
C PRO A 10 6.81 4.95 16.59
N ASN A 11 7.81 4.08 16.40
CA ASN A 11 9.16 4.49 16.03
C ASN A 11 9.99 3.32 15.48
N SER A 12 11.20 3.63 15.02
CA SER A 12 12.16 2.65 14.50
C SER A 12 12.55 1.60 15.54
N GLN A 13 12.65 1.95 16.83
CA GLN A 13 13.02 1.00 17.87
C GLN A 13 11.95 -0.10 18.05
N ALA A 14 10.67 0.28 18.03
CA ALA A 14 9.55 -0.66 18.06
C ALA A 14 9.55 -1.59 16.83
N HIS A 15 9.78 -1.02 15.64
CA HIS A 15 9.94 -1.76 14.39
C HIS A 15 11.10 -2.76 14.46
N GLU A 16 12.31 -2.32 14.82
CA GLU A 16 13.48 -3.18 14.95
C GLU A 16 13.29 -4.30 15.96
N ASN A 17 12.67 -4.01 17.11
CA ASN A 17 12.38 -5.01 18.14
C ASN A 17 11.43 -6.08 17.61
N LEU A 18 10.34 -5.67 16.93
CA LEU A 18 9.41 -6.60 16.30
C LEU A 18 10.09 -7.48 15.26
N SER A 19 10.91 -6.88 14.38
CA SER A 19 11.65 -7.63 13.36
C SER A 19 12.64 -8.62 13.95
N LYS A 20 13.28 -8.29 15.10
CA LYS A 20 14.14 -9.24 15.83
C LYS A 20 13.36 -10.43 16.37
N ILE A 21 12.20 -10.19 16.99
CA ILE A 21 11.31 -11.24 17.51
C ILE A 21 10.81 -12.15 16.39
N LEU A 22 10.44 -11.56 15.25
CA LEU A 22 9.93 -12.30 14.10
C LEU A 22 11.02 -12.92 13.23
N SER A 23 12.29 -12.64 13.46
CA SER A 23 13.41 -13.10 12.62
C SER A 23 13.44 -14.62 12.31
N PRO A 24 13.05 -15.53 13.23
CA PRO A 24 12.99 -16.97 12.91
C PRO A 24 11.93 -17.34 11.85
N PHE A 25 10.98 -16.44 11.60
CA PHE A 25 9.85 -16.63 10.69
C PHE A 25 10.01 -15.82 9.40
N HIS A 26 11.16 -15.16 9.20
CA HIS A 26 11.41 -14.32 8.04
C HIS A 26 11.38 -15.15 6.75
N THR A 27 10.72 -14.61 5.74
CA THR A 27 10.62 -15.24 4.42
C THR A 27 11.34 -14.43 3.35
N LYS A 28 11.12 -13.12 3.32
CA LYS A 28 11.71 -12.21 2.32
C LYS A 28 11.61 -10.76 2.77
N THR A 29 12.44 -9.94 2.15
CA THR A 29 12.36 -8.47 2.23
C THR A 29 12.11 -7.93 0.82
N LEU A 30 11.14 -7.04 0.69
CA LEU A 30 10.71 -6.44 -0.57
C LEU A 30 10.98 -4.94 -0.52
N ILE A 31 11.75 -4.44 -1.49
CA ILE A 31 11.94 -3.00 -1.69
C ILE A 31 10.89 -2.53 -2.68
N GLN A 32 10.00 -1.66 -2.23
CA GLN A 32 8.87 -1.16 -3.00
C GLN A 32 9.04 0.32 -3.30
N GLU A 33 8.72 0.73 -4.53
CA GLU A 33 8.49 2.12 -4.90
C GLU A 33 7.05 2.26 -5.36
N ASN A 34 6.29 3.11 -4.67
CA ASN A 34 4.87 3.32 -4.94
C ASN A 34 4.68 4.67 -5.61
N VAL A 35 4.24 4.69 -6.87
CA VAL A 35 3.98 5.91 -7.66
C VAL A 35 2.50 6.02 -7.95
N PHE A 36 1.91 7.18 -7.72
CA PHE A 36 0.47 7.39 -7.77
C PHE A 36 0.06 8.32 -8.90
N PHE A 37 -1.15 8.10 -9.42
CA PHE A 37 -1.68 8.84 -10.55
C PHE A 37 -3.13 9.24 -10.30
N ASP A 38 -3.50 10.40 -10.84
CA ASP A 38 -4.88 10.86 -10.90
C ASP A 38 -5.03 11.78 -12.13
N THR A 39 -6.23 12.27 -12.38
CA THR A 39 -6.46 13.33 -13.36
C THR A 39 -6.03 14.68 -12.77
N THR A 40 -5.84 15.68 -13.63
CA THR A 40 -5.60 17.08 -13.22
C THR A 40 -6.69 17.65 -12.31
N LYS A 41 -7.87 17.00 -12.25
CA LYS A 41 -9.01 17.40 -11.42
C LYS A 41 -9.21 16.51 -10.19
N SER A 42 -8.25 15.64 -9.87
CA SER A 42 -8.32 14.69 -8.73
C SER A 42 -9.55 13.76 -8.77
N GLN A 43 -10.01 13.37 -9.96
CA GLN A 43 -11.28 12.67 -10.13
C GLN A 43 -11.33 11.31 -9.43
N LEU A 44 -10.22 10.56 -9.43
CA LEU A 44 -10.14 9.27 -8.72
C LEU A 44 -10.17 9.49 -7.21
N THR A 45 -9.34 10.40 -6.71
CA THR A 45 -9.27 10.70 -5.27
C THR A 45 -10.62 11.21 -4.75
N SER A 46 -11.32 12.09 -5.49
CA SER A 46 -12.67 12.56 -5.16
C SER A 46 -13.72 11.44 -5.14
N SER A 47 -13.45 10.34 -5.84
CA SER A 47 -14.30 9.14 -5.87
C SER A 47 -13.81 8.04 -4.93
N LEU A 48 -12.91 8.36 -4.00
CA LEU A 48 -12.27 7.43 -3.06
C LEU A 48 -11.56 6.27 -3.78
N ALA A 49 -10.89 6.57 -4.90
CA ALA A 49 -10.08 5.64 -5.68
C ALA A 49 -8.63 6.10 -5.81
N ILE A 50 -7.74 5.12 -5.86
CA ILE A 50 -6.29 5.32 -5.90
C ILE A 50 -5.74 4.43 -7.01
N LEU A 51 -5.14 5.06 -8.02
CA LEU A 51 -4.39 4.38 -9.07
C LEU A 51 -2.90 4.44 -8.74
N ARG A 52 -2.25 3.29 -8.70
CA ARG A 52 -0.85 3.17 -8.30
C ARG A 52 -0.09 2.20 -9.18
N LEU A 53 1.11 2.61 -9.58
CA LEU A 53 2.17 1.70 -10.02
C LEU A 53 3.08 1.38 -8.83
N ARG A 54 3.31 0.08 -8.60
CA ARG A 54 4.26 -0.39 -7.58
C ARG A 54 5.39 -1.15 -8.26
N PHE A 55 6.61 -0.68 -8.08
CA PHE A 55 7.82 -1.36 -8.53
C PHE A 55 8.45 -2.12 -7.38
N TYR A 56 8.94 -3.33 -7.66
CA TYR A 56 9.65 -4.18 -6.71
C TYR A 56 11.12 -4.31 -7.07
N ASN A 57 11.99 -4.29 -6.06
CA ASN A 57 13.40 -4.70 -6.12
C ASN A 57 14.15 -4.18 -7.35
N GLN A 58 14.18 -2.87 -7.54
CA GLN A 58 14.81 -2.22 -8.71
C GLN A 58 14.24 -2.75 -10.04
N ASP A 59 12.91 -2.62 -10.19
CA ASP A 59 12.18 -2.95 -11.41
C ASP A 59 12.15 -4.43 -11.79
N SER A 60 12.34 -5.34 -10.82
CA SER A 60 12.14 -6.76 -11.06
C SER A 60 10.69 -7.10 -11.44
N GLN A 61 9.73 -6.35 -10.89
CA GLN A 61 8.31 -6.48 -11.18
C GLN A 61 7.62 -5.10 -11.05
N CYS A 62 6.55 -4.90 -11.81
CA CYS A 62 5.71 -3.71 -11.71
C CYS A 62 4.23 -4.11 -11.71
N PHE A 63 3.48 -3.60 -10.76
CA PHE A 63 2.04 -3.83 -10.66
C PHE A 63 1.28 -2.52 -10.81
N LEU A 64 0.31 -2.50 -11.72
CA LEU A 64 -0.74 -1.51 -11.74
C LEU A 64 -1.84 -1.95 -10.79
N SER A 65 -2.27 -1.06 -9.91
CA SER A 65 -3.27 -1.34 -8.89
C SER A 65 -4.32 -0.23 -8.83
N LEU A 66 -5.58 -0.63 -8.69
CA LEU A 66 -6.70 0.26 -8.42
C LEU A 66 -7.34 -0.16 -7.11
N LYS A 67 -7.15 0.67 -6.09
CA LYS A 67 -7.83 0.53 -4.79
C LYS A 67 -9.00 1.51 -4.74
N SER A 68 -10.17 1.07 -4.29
CA SER A 68 -11.40 1.88 -4.28
C SER A 68 -12.23 1.65 -3.03
N LYS A 69 -12.93 2.71 -2.60
CA LYS A 69 -13.84 2.73 -1.43
C LYS A 69 -13.19 2.15 -0.16
N PRO A 70 -11.98 2.62 0.23
CA PRO A 70 -11.33 2.12 1.43
C PRO A 70 -12.14 2.49 2.67
N THR A 71 -12.21 1.56 3.61
CA THR A 71 -12.67 1.81 4.97
C THR A 71 -11.60 1.32 5.93
N ILE A 72 -11.38 2.06 7.01
CA ILE A 72 -10.46 1.66 8.07
C ILE A 72 -11.08 2.01 9.41
N SER A 73 -11.18 1.02 10.28
CA SER A 73 -11.71 1.20 11.62
C SER A 73 -11.19 0.12 12.55
N ASN A 74 -10.84 0.51 13.78
CA ASN A 74 -10.38 -0.39 14.84
C ASN A 74 -9.24 -1.33 14.41
N GLY A 75 -8.31 -0.82 13.59
CA GLY A 75 -7.14 -1.55 13.10
C GLY A 75 -7.46 -2.56 11.99
N ILE A 76 -8.63 -2.47 11.35
CA ILE A 76 -9.01 -3.32 10.21
C ILE A 76 -9.30 -2.46 9.00
N SER A 77 -8.55 -2.67 7.91
CA SER A 77 -8.82 -2.05 6.62
C SER A 77 -9.59 -2.99 5.71
N ARG A 78 -10.50 -2.42 4.91
CA ARG A 78 -11.22 -3.11 3.84
C ARG A 78 -11.19 -2.24 2.61
N VAL A 79 -10.82 -2.82 1.48
CA VAL A 79 -10.72 -2.07 0.23
C VAL A 79 -11.07 -2.94 -0.98
N GLY A 80 -11.74 -2.34 -1.96
CA GLY A 80 -11.90 -2.95 -3.27
C GLY A 80 -10.60 -2.81 -4.03
N GLU A 81 -9.82 -3.88 -4.14
CA GLU A 81 -8.55 -3.88 -4.86
C GLU A 81 -8.63 -4.77 -6.11
N GLN A 82 -7.95 -4.29 -7.14
CA GLN A 82 -7.54 -5.09 -8.28
C GLN A 82 -6.10 -4.73 -8.64
N GLU A 83 -5.28 -5.73 -8.91
CA GLU A 83 -3.90 -5.58 -9.37
C GLU A 83 -3.69 -6.32 -10.70
N GLU A 84 -2.83 -5.77 -11.54
CA GLU A 84 -2.40 -6.34 -12.82
C GLU A 84 -0.88 -6.20 -12.93
N LEU A 85 -0.20 -7.29 -13.29
CA LEU A 85 1.22 -7.24 -13.61
C LEU A 85 1.40 -6.52 -14.95
N ILE A 86 2.33 -5.57 -14.99
CA ILE A 86 2.73 -4.90 -16.22
C ILE A 86 4.25 -4.97 -16.41
N ASP A 87 4.72 -4.76 -17.63
CA ASP A 87 6.14 -4.63 -17.90
C ASP A 87 6.71 -3.41 -17.12
N PRO A 88 7.77 -3.60 -16.30
CA PRO A 88 8.39 -2.51 -15.55
C PRO A 88 8.87 -1.35 -16.43
N LEU A 89 9.38 -1.60 -17.64
CA LEU A 89 9.78 -0.56 -18.58
C LEU A 89 8.57 0.29 -18.99
N ILE A 90 7.43 -0.35 -19.26
CA ILE A 90 6.17 0.35 -19.56
C ILE A 90 5.71 1.15 -18.34
N GLY A 91 5.80 0.59 -17.14
CA GLY A 91 5.50 1.31 -15.90
C GLY A 91 6.37 2.56 -15.73
N ARG A 92 7.68 2.47 -15.98
CA ARG A 92 8.60 3.62 -15.93
C ARG A 92 8.29 4.67 -16.98
N MET A 93 7.95 4.27 -18.19
CA MET A 93 7.47 5.18 -19.23
C MET A 93 6.19 5.90 -18.80
N CYS A 94 5.25 5.21 -18.15
CA CYS A 94 4.04 5.83 -17.59
C CYS A 94 4.36 6.82 -16.45
N GLY A 95 5.36 6.52 -15.63
CA GLY A 95 5.84 7.45 -14.60
C GLY A 95 6.41 8.76 -15.19
N ALA A 96 7.22 8.64 -16.24
CA ALA A 96 7.80 9.79 -16.95
C ALA A 96 6.75 10.56 -17.77
N GLU A 97 5.81 9.84 -18.37
CA GLU A 97 4.80 10.35 -19.28
C GLU A 97 3.41 9.80 -18.92
N PRO A 98 2.70 10.40 -17.95
CA PRO A 98 1.44 9.85 -17.39
C PRO A 98 0.32 9.59 -18.41
N TRP A 99 0.35 10.28 -19.54
CA TRP A 99 -0.60 10.06 -20.63
C TRP A 99 -0.54 8.62 -21.18
N ARG A 100 0.61 7.95 -21.08
CA ARG A 100 0.83 6.57 -21.56
C ARG A 100 0.01 5.52 -20.79
N LEU A 101 -0.46 5.81 -19.58
CA LEU A 101 -1.35 4.91 -18.83
C LEU A 101 -2.60 4.55 -19.65
N ARG A 102 -3.06 5.46 -20.51
CA ARG A 102 -4.22 5.25 -21.38
C ARG A 102 -3.93 4.31 -22.54
N SER A 103 -2.67 4.24 -22.96
CA SER A 103 -2.18 3.37 -24.02
C SER A 103 -1.91 1.94 -23.54
N LEU A 104 -2.21 1.62 -22.27
CA LEU A 104 -2.19 0.26 -21.75
C LEU A 104 -3.36 -0.54 -22.30
N GLU A 105 -3.25 -0.93 -23.58
CA GLU A 105 -4.22 -1.77 -24.26
C GLU A 105 -4.41 -3.09 -23.49
N GLY A 106 -5.67 -3.50 -23.33
CA GLY A 106 -6.01 -4.73 -22.61
C GLY A 106 -5.97 -4.64 -21.08
N SER A 107 -5.48 -3.54 -20.47
CA SER A 107 -5.56 -3.37 -19.02
C SER A 107 -7.03 -3.25 -18.59
N THR A 108 -7.47 -4.19 -17.76
CA THR A 108 -8.84 -4.18 -17.26
C THR A 108 -9.01 -3.15 -16.14
N ILE A 109 -7.94 -2.84 -15.39
CA ILE A 109 -7.89 -1.70 -14.47
C ILE A 109 -8.12 -0.38 -15.20
N MET A 110 -7.40 -0.12 -16.30
CA MET A 110 -7.58 1.15 -17.03
C MET A 110 -8.95 1.24 -17.70
N ARG A 111 -9.54 0.11 -18.09
CA ARG A 111 -10.95 0.05 -18.51
C ARG A 111 -11.88 0.47 -17.37
N ARG A 112 -11.71 -0.07 -16.15
CA ARG A 112 -12.51 0.33 -14.97
C ARG A 112 -12.34 1.79 -14.61
N VAL A 113 -11.12 2.34 -14.70
CA VAL A 113 -10.86 3.78 -14.49
C VAL A 113 -11.72 4.64 -15.42
N ARG A 114 -11.88 4.25 -16.69
CA ARG A 114 -12.74 4.96 -17.64
C ARG A 114 -14.23 4.72 -17.36
N GLU A 115 -14.63 3.47 -17.19
CA GLU A 115 -16.04 3.07 -17.14
C GLU A 115 -16.70 3.34 -15.77
N GLU A 116 -16.03 3.00 -14.67
CA GLU A 116 -16.58 3.12 -13.31
C GLU A 116 -16.37 4.51 -12.70
N PHE A 117 -15.24 5.15 -13.03
CA PHE A 117 -14.86 6.45 -12.46
C PHE A 117 -15.03 7.61 -13.44
N GLY A 118 -15.45 7.33 -14.68
CA GLY A 118 -15.84 8.33 -15.67
C GLY A 118 -14.68 9.19 -16.18
N VAL A 119 -13.43 8.73 -16.07
CA VAL A 119 -12.27 9.47 -16.58
C VAL A 119 -12.34 9.49 -18.11
N LYS A 120 -12.52 10.67 -18.70
CA LYS A 120 -12.74 10.83 -20.15
C LYS A 120 -11.42 10.84 -20.91
N GLU A 121 -11.50 10.56 -22.20
CA GLU A 121 -10.36 10.60 -23.14
C GLU A 121 -9.64 11.96 -23.20
N ASN A 122 -10.21 13.05 -22.71
CA ASN A 122 -9.53 14.36 -22.68
C ASN A 122 -9.00 14.74 -21.28
N ASP A 123 -9.30 13.95 -20.24
CA ASP A 123 -8.88 14.23 -18.86
C ASP A 123 -7.42 13.82 -18.61
N GLY A 124 -6.46 14.73 -18.86
CA GLY A 124 -5.04 14.44 -18.69
C GLY A 124 -4.70 13.82 -17.33
N PHE A 125 -3.93 12.73 -17.35
CA PHE A 125 -3.33 12.15 -16.15
C PHE A 125 -2.11 12.95 -15.71
N VAL A 126 -1.89 12.99 -14.40
CA VAL A 126 -0.68 13.50 -13.77
C VAL A 126 -0.09 12.45 -12.85
N CYS A 127 1.24 12.45 -12.75
CA CYS A 127 1.94 11.72 -11.70
C CYS A 127 1.89 12.57 -10.42
N LEU A 128 1.37 12.00 -9.34
CA LEU A 128 1.29 12.65 -8.03
C LEU A 128 2.60 12.55 -7.24
N GLY A 129 3.60 11.84 -7.78
CA GLY A 129 4.78 11.41 -7.06
C GLY A 129 4.54 10.10 -6.32
N GLY A 130 5.36 9.83 -5.31
CA GLY A 130 5.39 8.53 -4.66
C GLY A 130 6.25 8.49 -3.41
N PHE A 131 6.38 7.30 -2.85
CA PHE A 131 7.23 7.03 -1.69
C PHE A 131 7.79 5.61 -1.75
N LYS A 132 8.86 5.37 -0.99
CA LYS A 132 9.47 4.03 -0.87
C LYS A 132 8.91 3.30 0.33
N ASN A 133 8.86 1.98 0.26
CA ASN A 133 8.50 1.12 1.39
C ASN A 133 9.43 -0.09 1.41
N VAL A 134 10.00 -0.40 2.58
CA VAL A 134 10.70 -1.64 2.82
C VAL A 134 9.74 -2.56 3.58
N ARG A 135 9.41 -3.70 2.98
CA ARG A 135 8.48 -4.67 3.57
C ARG A 135 9.21 -5.95 3.93
N GLN A 136 9.24 -6.27 5.22
CA GLN A 136 9.67 -7.59 5.70
C GLN A 136 8.44 -8.49 5.82
N VAL A 137 8.53 -9.69 5.25
CA VAL A 137 7.42 -10.66 5.26
C VAL A 137 7.79 -11.84 6.14
N PHE A 138 6.89 -12.20 7.05
CA PHE A 138 7.08 -13.29 8.00
C PHE A 138 5.91 -14.27 7.95
N ASP A 139 6.21 -15.57 8.01
CA ASP A 139 5.19 -16.62 8.13
C ASP A 139 5.13 -17.08 9.60
N TRP A 140 4.24 -16.45 10.38
CA TRP A 140 4.16 -16.61 11.84
C TRP A 140 2.79 -17.13 12.26
N LYS A 141 2.74 -18.26 12.97
CA LYS A 141 1.50 -18.92 13.44
C LYS A 141 0.44 -19.12 12.33
N GLY A 142 0.88 -19.38 11.09
CA GLY A 142 0.00 -19.54 9.93
C GLY A 142 -0.51 -18.22 9.34
N LEU A 143 -0.11 -17.08 9.89
CA LEU A 143 -0.36 -15.75 9.34
C LEU A 143 0.83 -15.28 8.50
N LYS A 144 0.53 -14.47 7.49
CA LYS A 144 1.55 -13.73 6.73
C LYS A 144 1.58 -12.30 7.26
N LEU A 145 2.57 -12.03 8.11
CA LEU A 145 2.78 -10.69 8.66
C LEU A 145 3.68 -9.89 7.71
N GLU A 146 3.28 -8.65 7.44
CA GLU A 146 4.04 -7.70 6.67
C GLU A 146 4.43 -6.54 7.58
N VAL A 147 5.71 -6.43 7.91
CA VAL A 147 6.24 -5.32 8.72
C VAL A 147 6.85 -4.32 7.77
N ASP A 148 6.31 -3.11 7.78
CA ASP A 148 6.58 -2.05 6.82
C ASP A 148 7.36 -0.90 7.44
N GLU A 149 8.35 -0.43 6.69
CA GLU A 149 9.03 0.85 6.87
C GLU A 149 8.75 1.73 5.64
N SER A 150 7.81 2.66 5.78
CA SER A 150 7.39 3.60 4.74
C SER A 150 8.16 4.90 4.84
N ILE A 151 8.94 5.21 3.80
CA ILE A 151 9.88 6.33 3.75
C ILE A 151 9.30 7.43 2.86
N TYR A 152 8.81 8.49 3.48
CA TYR A 152 8.33 9.72 2.83
C TYR A 152 9.40 10.82 2.92
N ASP A 153 9.26 11.87 2.11
CA ASP A 153 10.17 13.03 2.17
C ASP A 153 10.11 13.78 3.52
N PHE A 154 9.00 13.66 4.25
CA PHE A 154 8.75 14.30 5.53
C PHE A 154 8.95 13.37 6.75
N GLY A 155 9.46 12.16 6.54
CA GLY A 155 9.80 11.21 7.61
C GLY A 155 9.38 9.77 7.32
N THR A 156 9.55 8.90 8.32
CA THR A 156 9.31 7.46 8.18
C THR A 156 8.16 7.02 9.09
N CYS A 157 7.25 6.20 8.56
CA CYS A 157 6.22 5.50 9.33
C CYS A 157 6.47 4.01 9.36
N TYR A 158 6.03 3.36 10.44
CA TYR A 158 6.19 1.93 10.65
C TYR A 158 4.84 1.28 10.90
N GLU A 159 4.56 0.19 10.21
CA GLU A 159 3.28 -0.52 10.32
C GLU A 159 3.49 -2.03 10.35
N ILE A 160 2.56 -2.76 10.96
CA ILE A 160 2.39 -4.20 10.77
C ILE A 160 1.03 -4.45 10.14
N GLU A 161 1.03 -5.19 9.04
CA GLU A 161 -0.14 -5.56 8.26
C GLU A 161 -0.29 -7.09 8.22
N CYS A 162 -1.54 -7.55 8.11
CA CYS A 162 -1.83 -8.96 7.86
C CYS A 162 -3.15 -9.09 7.11
N GLU A 163 -3.11 -9.52 5.84
CA GLU A 163 -4.33 -9.90 5.11
C GLU A 163 -4.99 -11.09 5.81
N SER A 164 -6.29 -11.01 6.06
CA SER A 164 -6.99 -11.98 6.90
C SER A 164 -8.46 -12.21 6.50
N LYS A 165 -8.86 -13.48 6.56
CA LYS A 165 -10.27 -13.90 6.45
C LYS A 165 -11.00 -13.81 7.79
N GLU A 166 -10.28 -13.79 8.91
CA GLU A 166 -10.79 -13.72 10.28
C GLU A 166 -10.19 -12.50 11.03
N PRO A 167 -10.35 -11.26 10.53
CA PRO A 167 -9.55 -10.12 10.97
C PRO A 167 -9.72 -9.80 12.46
N GLY A 168 -10.86 -10.12 13.07
CA GLY A 168 -11.05 -9.92 14.51
C GLY A 168 -10.23 -10.87 15.40
N LYS A 169 -10.00 -12.10 14.93
CA LYS A 169 -9.20 -13.12 15.63
C LYS A 169 -7.72 -12.87 15.39
N ASP A 170 -7.33 -12.68 14.13
CA ASP A 170 -5.93 -12.50 13.77
C ASP A 170 -5.37 -11.18 14.31
N LYS A 171 -6.20 -10.12 14.36
CA LYS A 171 -5.83 -8.87 15.04
C LYS A 171 -5.51 -9.08 16.50
N LYS A 172 -6.34 -9.82 17.25
CA LYS A 172 -6.06 -10.12 18.67
C LYS A 172 -4.74 -10.86 18.83
N LEU A 173 -4.46 -11.82 17.95
CA LEU A 173 -3.21 -12.58 18.00
C LEU A 173 -1.98 -11.69 17.76
N ILE A 174 -2.09 -10.70 16.86
CA ILE A 174 -1.04 -9.72 16.59
C ILE A 174 -0.92 -8.73 17.76
N GLU A 175 -2.03 -8.25 18.33
CA GLU A 175 -2.03 -7.39 19.51
C GLU A 175 -1.35 -8.08 20.70
N GLU A 176 -1.67 -9.36 20.96
CA GLU A 176 -1.03 -10.18 22.00
C GLU A 176 0.48 -10.32 21.75
N LEU A 177 0.91 -10.59 20.51
CA LEU A 177 2.32 -10.63 20.14
C LEU A 177 3.05 -9.31 20.52
N LEU A 178 2.44 -8.17 20.21
CA LEU A 178 3.04 -6.87 20.50
C LEU A 178 3.06 -6.59 22.01
N MET A 179 1.96 -6.84 22.71
CA MET A 179 1.85 -6.63 24.16
C MET A 179 2.80 -7.52 24.96
N ASP A 180 2.87 -8.81 24.66
CA ASP A 180 3.73 -9.78 25.35
C ASP A 180 5.22 -9.43 25.24
N ASN A 181 5.59 -8.69 24.20
CA ASN A 181 6.96 -8.25 23.94
C ASN A 181 7.20 -6.77 24.29
N GLY A 182 6.25 -6.11 24.95
CA GLY A 182 6.38 -4.71 25.37
C GLY A 182 6.49 -3.73 24.20
N ILE A 183 5.91 -4.06 23.04
CA ILE A 183 5.92 -3.21 21.86
C ILE A 183 4.64 -2.39 21.83
N GLU A 184 4.80 -1.08 21.99
CA GLU A 184 3.71 -0.13 21.83
C GLU A 184 3.19 -0.11 20.38
N PHE A 185 1.88 0.07 20.22
CA PHE A 185 1.24 0.23 18.92
C PHE A 185 -0.07 1.01 19.06
N CYS A 186 -0.58 1.50 17.94
CA CYS A 186 -1.95 1.98 17.84
C CYS A 186 -2.61 1.46 16.55
N TYR A 187 -3.92 1.62 16.43
CA TYR A 187 -4.61 1.32 15.17
C TYR A 187 -4.24 2.34 14.11
N SER A 188 -3.93 1.88 12.89
CA SER A 188 -3.81 2.79 11.76
C SER A 188 -5.19 3.38 11.46
N GLU A 189 -5.29 4.71 11.39
CA GLU A 189 -6.55 5.44 11.09
C GLU A 189 -6.61 5.89 9.63
N VAL A 190 -5.47 5.90 8.94
CA VAL A 190 -5.31 6.34 7.56
C VAL A 190 -4.40 5.37 6.82
N ASN A 191 -4.55 5.26 5.50
CA ASN A 191 -3.64 4.46 4.69
C ASN A 191 -2.38 5.26 4.28
N LYS A 192 -1.33 4.56 3.85
CA LYS A 192 -0.06 5.15 3.42
C LYS A 192 -0.20 6.23 2.34
N PHE A 193 -1.15 6.09 1.41
CA PHE A 193 -1.41 7.12 0.39
C PHE A 193 -2.00 8.40 1.01
N ALA A 194 -2.93 8.28 1.96
CA ALA A 194 -3.49 9.41 2.69
C ALA A 194 -2.40 10.14 3.50
N VAL A 195 -1.48 9.41 4.14
CA VAL A 195 -0.30 9.99 4.81
C VAL A 195 0.55 10.76 3.80
N PHE A 196 0.94 10.12 2.69
CA PHE A 196 1.68 10.75 1.60
C PHE A 196 1.03 12.06 1.12
N ARG A 197 -0.28 12.04 0.86
CA ARG A 197 -1.01 13.22 0.38
C ARG A 197 -1.16 14.31 1.44
N SER A 198 -1.08 13.98 2.72
CA SER A 198 -1.15 14.97 3.81
C SER A 198 0.15 15.76 4.00
N GLY A 199 1.28 15.24 3.51
CA GLY A 199 2.58 15.90 3.61
C GLY A 199 3.16 15.95 5.03
N LYS A 200 2.62 15.16 5.97
CA LYS A 200 3.06 15.12 7.37
C LYS A 200 2.87 13.72 7.97
N LEU A 201 3.61 13.43 9.03
CA LEU A 201 3.44 12.20 9.79
C LEU A 201 2.09 12.19 10.52
N PRO A 202 1.42 11.02 10.59
CA PRO A 202 0.16 10.84 11.32
C PRO A 202 0.37 10.76 12.84
#